data_AF-A0A3B9SN85-F1
#
_entry.id   AF-A0A3B9SN85-F1
#
_cell.length_a   1.000
_cell.length_b   1.000
_cell.length_c   1.000
_cell.angle_alpha   90.00
_cell.angle_beta   90.00
_cell.angle_gamma   90.00
#
_symmetry.space_group_name_H-M   'P 1'
#
loop_
_entity.id
_entity.type
_entity.pdbx_description
1 polymer ?
#
loop_
_entity_poly.entity_id
_entity_poly.type
_entity_poly.pdbx_seq_one_letter_code
_entity_poly.pdbx_strand_id
1 'polypeptide(L)'
;MDQNDPATAPMRVRLADGRRFILWVEALPRPDGEVDCVVTALEQPTHARVVLIGPESSGKSTLAHDLSEALGQPFAAEAARAYLAEQPFRGMEDLLAIHRAQRQASEELVSGNPGEKVDGLPVAIEDTDALTTWIWAEEKFGQVPEEIQVDFAQHPPMLYLLCHPEIPWQPDPLRENPMDRERLFDRHVAILEACGHPYVVLRGDRSQRLAEALRVLRAWGI
;
A
#
# COMPACT_ATOMS: atom_id res chain seq x y z
N MET A 1 31.03 12.06 -35.16
CA MET A 1 30.08 11.36 -34.30
C MET A 1 28.92 12.31 -34.11
N ASP A 2 27.93 12.17 -34.98
CA ASP A 2 26.75 13.02 -35.02
C ASP A 2 25.79 12.54 -33.93
N GLN A 3 25.41 13.42 -33.00
CA GLN A 3 24.56 13.12 -31.84
C GLN A 3 23.09 13.46 -32.11
N ASN A 4 22.53 13.01 -33.24
CA ASN A 4 21.11 13.17 -33.54
C ASN A 4 20.60 11.96 -34.34
N ASP A 5 20.61 10.80 -33.70
CA ASP A 5 19.77 9.68 -34.14
C ASP A 5 18.39 9.90 -33.50
N PRO A 6 17.28 9.99 -34.25
CA PRO A 6 15.95 10.11 -33.68
C PRO A 6 15.58 8.78 -33.02
N ALA A 7 16.05 8.59 -31.78
CA ALA A 7 15.46 7.64 -30.86
C ALA A 7 13.94 7.90 -30.86
N THR A 8 13.19 6.90 -31.31
CA THR A 8 11.75 6.95 -31.48
C THR A 8 11.09 7.48 -30.21
N ALA A 9 10.30 8.55 -30.34
CA ALA A 9 9.62 9.14 -29.19
C ALA A 9 8.76 8.07 -28.49
N PRO A 10 8.77 8.02 -27.14
CA PRO A 10 8.05 7.00 -26.40
C PRO A 10 6.56 6.99 -26.75
N MET A 11 6.02 5.80 -27.02
CA MET A 11 4.60 5.60 -27.31
C MET A 11 3.85 5.29 -26.01
N ARG A 12 2.78 6.04 -25.72
CA ARG A 12 1.87 5.72 -24.62
C ARG A 12 0.78 4.76 -25.11
N VAL A 13 0.67 3.62 -24.46
CA VAL A 13 -0.31 2.57 -24.80
C VAL A 13 -1.21 2.31 -23.60
N ARG A 14 -2.52 2.14 -23.85
CA ARG A 14 -3.49 1.68 -22.84
C ARG A 14 -4.11 0.38 -23.33
N LEU A 15 -4.02 -0.66 -22.52
CA LEU A 15 -4.63 -1.96 -22.81
C LEU A 15 -6.12 -1.95 -22.45
N ALA A 16 -6.87 -2.93 -22.96
CA ALA A 16 -8.30 -3.08 -22.69
C ALA A 16 -8.62 -3.34 -21.21
N ASP A 17 -7.67 -3.92 -20.46
CA ASP A 17 -7.75 -4.14 -19.02
C ASP A 17 -7.41 -2.87 -18.20
N GLY A 18 -7.15 -1.75 -18.86
CA GLY A 18 -6.86 -0.45 -18.23
C GLY A 18 -5.39 -0.21 -17.91
N ARG A 19 -4.51 -1.22 -18.02
CA ARG A 19 -3.06 -1.03 -17.81
C ARG A 19 -2.47 -0.04 -18.81
N ARG A 20 -1.52 0.75 -18.33
CA ARG A 20 -0.88 1.83 -19.08
C ARG A 20 0.59 1.49 -19.26
N PHE A 21 1.13 1.69 -20.45
CA PHE A 21 2.53 1.43 -20.76
C PHE A 21 3.16 2.63 -21.47
N ILE A 22 4.44 2.85 -21.20
CA ILE A 22 5.33 3.64 -22.06
C ILE A 22 6.19 2.65 -22.82
N LEU A 23 6.12 2.69 -24.15
CA LEU A 23 6.87 1.81 -25.03
C LEU A 23 7.98 2.58 -25.73
N TRP A 24 9.15 1.96 -25.82
CA TRP A 24 10.23 2.34 -26.72
C TRP A 24 10.46 1.20 -27.70
N VAL A 25 10.68 1.55 -28.97
CA VAL A 25 10.91 0.57 -30.04
C VAL A 25 12.22 0.90 -30.72
N GLU A 26 13.18 0.01 -30.60
CA GLU A 26 14.49 0.10 -31.24
C GLU A 26 14.53 -0.86 -32.43
N ALA A 27 14.82 -0.34 -33.61
CA ALA A 27 15.02 -1.16 -34.80
C ALA A 27 16.39 -1.85 -34.74
N LEU A 28 16.41 -3.15 -35.07
CA LEU A 28 17.62 -3.96 -35.17
C LEU A 28 17.77 -4.41 -36.64
N PRO A 29 18.54 -3.67 -37.46
CA PRO A 29 18.75 -4.04 -38.86
C PRO A 29 19.49 -5.38 -38.96
N ARG A 30 19.03 -6.24 -39.86
CA ARG A 30 19.65 -7.55 -40.11
C ARG A 30 20.50 -7.54 -41.39
N PRO A 31 21.51 -8.42 -41.50
CA PRO A 31 22.37 -8.51 -42.69
C PRO A 31 21.64 -8.89 -43.99
N ASP A 32 20.47 -9.52 -43.89
CA ASP A 32 19.61 -9.91 -45.02
C ASP A 32 18.72 -8.76 -45.51
N GLY A 33 18.78 -7.59 -44.88
CA GLY A 33 17.97 -6.42 -45.21
C GLY A 33 16.61 -6.40 -44.52
N GLU A 34 16.26 -7.42 -43.72
CA GLU A 34 15.11 -7.38 -42.83
C GLU A 34 15.43 -6.55 -41.57
N VAL A 35 14.40 -6.26 -40.78
CA VAL A 35 14.52 -5.46 -39.54
C VAL A 35 13.80 -6.20 -38.43
N ASP A 36 14.55 -6.63 -37.42
CA ASP A 36 13.98 -7.03 -36.13
C ASP A 36 13.74 -5.79 -35.26
N CYS A 37 13.09 -5.93 -34.12
CA CYS A 37 12.99 -4.84 -33.15
C CYS A 37 13.07 -5.32 -31.71
N VAL A 38 13.53 -4.44 -30.82
CA VAL A 38 13.40 -4.57 -29.38
C VAL A 38 12.32 -3.62 -28.92
N VAL A 39 11.35 -4.14 -28.18
CA VAL A 39 10.32 -3.35 -27.53
C VAL A 39 10.59 -3.34 -26.03
N THR A 40 10.87 -2.16 -25.49
CA THR A 40 10.93 -1.95 -24.04
C THR A 40 9.59 -1.40 -23.58
N ALA A 41 8.93 -2.07 -22.64
CA ALA A 41 7.64 -1.67 -22.11
C ALA A 41 7.76 -1.35 -20.61
N LEU A 42 7.45 -0.12 -20.22
CA LEU A 42 7.35 0.30 -18.83
C LEU A 42 5.88 0.45 -18.45
N GLU A 43 5.39 -0.46 -17.61
CA GLU A 43 4.05 -0.31 -17.04
C GLU A 43 3.99 0.91 -16.12
N GLN A 44 2.93 1.71 -16.27
CA GLN A 44 2.65 2.87 -15.46
C GLN A 44 1.57 2.50 -14.44
N PRO A 45 1.80 2.74 -13.14
CA PRO A 45 0.79 2.49 -12.13
C PRO A 45 -0.48 3.28 -12.47
N THR A 46 -1.65 2.67 -12.32
CA THR A 46 -2.94 3.36 -12.49
C THR A 46 -3.28 4.19 -11.26
N HIS A 47 -2.89 3.70 -10.08
CA HIS A 47 -3.14 4.31 -8.77
C HIS A 47 -1.92 4.14 -7.86
N ALA A 48 -1.81 4.99 -6.84
CA ALA A 48 -0.88 4.83 -5.74
C ALA A 48 -1.57 4.15 -4.57
N ARG A 49 -1.20 2.91 -4.24
CA ARG A 49 -1.62 2.27 -2.99
C ARG A 49 -0.79 2.80 -1.84
N VAL A 50 -1.44 3.38 -0.84
CA VAL A 50 -0.82 3.90 0.39
C VAL A 50 -1.47 3.24 1.58
N VAL A 51 -0.68 2.52 2.37
CA VAL A 51 -1.18 1.74 3.49
C VAL A 51 -0.75 2.38 4.80
N LEU A 52 -1.71 2.59 5.70
CA LEU A 52 -1.46 3.02 7.07
C LEU A 52 -1.26 1.80 7.96
N ILE A 53 -0.11 1.75 8.63
CA ILE A 53 0.28 0.64 9.51
C ILE A 53 0.81 1.16 10.84
N GLY A 54 1.01 0.24 11.78
CA GLY A 54 1.53 0.54 13.11
C GLY A 54 0.72 -0.10 14.23
N PRO A 55 1.21 -0.01 15.47
CA PRO A 55 0.61 -0.69 16.62
C PRO A 55 -0.83 -0.25 16.90
N GLU A 56 -1.49 -0.98 17.78
CA GLU A 56 -2.77 -0.56 18.35
C GLU A 56 -2.69 0.84 18.96
N SER A 57 -3.79 1.60 18.91
CA SER A 57 -3.85 2.97 19.45
C SER A 57 -2.73 3.90 18.92
N SER A 58 -2.39 3.82 17.63
CA SER A 58 -1.38 4.70 17.01
C SER A 58 -1.97 5.79 16.09
N GLY A 59 -3.30 5.83 15.92
CA GLY A 59 -4.00 6.85 15.14
C GLY A 59 -4.22 6.53 13.65
N LYS A 60 -3.98 5.28 13.22
CA LYS A 60 -4.14 4.83 11.82
C LYS A 60 -5.51 5.17 11.24
N SER A 61 -6.59 4.65 11.83
CA SER A 61 -7.96 4.83 11.32
C SER A 61 -8.37 6.30 11.27
N THR A 62 -7.93 7.10 12.25
CA THR A 62 -8.16 8.56 12.25
C THR A 62 -7.41 9.22 11.08
N LEU A 63 -6.15 8.87 10.86
CA LEU A 63 -5.38 9.41 9.75
C LEU A 63 -5.89 8.95 8.38
N ALA A 64 -6.36 7.70 8.25
CA ALA A 64 -6.97 7.19 7.02
C ALA A 64 -8.22 8.00 6.64
N HIS A 65 -9.08 8.26 7.61
CA HIS A 65 -10.25 9.13 7.44
C HIS A 65 -9.84 10.56 7.07
N ASP A 66 -8.88 11.16 7.79
CA ASP A 66 -8.42 12.52 7.53
C ASP A 66 -7.81 12.68 6.13
N LEU A 67 -7.05 11.68 5.68
CA LEU A 67 -6.48 11.65 4.32
C LEU A 67 -7.57 11.47 3.26
N SER A 68 -8.56 10.61 3.52
CA SER A 68 -9.71 10.44 2.64
C SER A 68 -10.46 11.76 2.43
N GLU A 69 -10.76 12.48 3.50
CA GLU A 69 -11.43 13.78 3.43
C GLU A 69 -10.56 14.83 2.72
N ALA A 70 -9.27 14.93 3.09
CA ALA A 70 -8.37 15.94 2.52
C ALA A 70 -8.10 15.73 1.03
N LEU A 71 -8.09 14.49 0.55
CA LEU A 71 -7.80 14.14 -0.84
C LEU A 71 -9.06 13.92 -1.68
N GLY A 72 -10.24 13.83 -1.06
CA GLY A 72 -11.48 13.49 -1.73
C GLY A 72 -11.46 12.09 -2.34
N GLN A 73 -10.75 11.15 -1.71
CA GLN A 73 -10.57 9.77 -2.19
C GLN A 73 -11.14 8.77 -1.19
N PRO A 74 -11.72 7.65 -1.64
CA PRO A 74 -12.17 6.60 -0.76
C PRO A 74 -10.99 5.92 -0.04
N PHE A 75 -11.28 5.23 1.06
CA PHE A 75 -10.32 4.37 1.76
C PHE A 75 -10.94 3.04 2.16
N ALA A 76 -10.12 2.00 2.25
CA ALA A 76 -10.51 0.70 2.81
C ALA A 76 -10.27 0.74 4.33
N ALA A 77 -11.33 0.53 5.12
CA ALA A 77 -11.23 0.48 6.57
C ALA A 77 -10.65 -0.87 7.06
N GLU A 78 -10.11 -0.90 8.29
CA GLU A 78 -9.59 -2.11 8.93
C GLU A 78 -10.67 -3.20 9.05
N ALA A 79 -10.54 -4.29 8.29
CA ALA A 79 -11.52 -5.37 8.21
C ALA A 79 -11.75 -6.06 9.57
N ALA A 80 -10.72 -6.12 10.42
CA ALA A 80 -10.82 -6.70 11.75
C ALA A 80 -11.89 -6.02 12.61
N ARG A 81 -12.12 -4.71 12.42
CA ARG A 81 -13.13 -3.93 13.13
C ARG A 81 -14.54 -4.42 12.82
N ALA A 82 -14.84 -4.60 11.54
CA ALA A 82 -16.14 -5.08 11.08
C ALA A 82 -16.34 -6.54 11.50
N TYR A 83 -15.34 -7.38 11.27
CA TYR A 83 -15.41 -8.81 11.57
C TYR A 83 -15.64 -9.10 13.06
N LEU A 84 -14.87 -8.44 13.94
CA LEU A 84 -14.91 -8.69 15.38
C LEU A 84 -16.08 -8.00 16.09
N ALA A 85 -16.79 -7.09 15.40
CA ALA A 85 -18.04 -6.53 15.91
C ALA A 85 -19.19 -7.56 15.87
N GLU A 86 -19.17 -8.48 14.91
CA GLU A 86 -20.22 -9.48 14.71
C GLU A 86 -19.96 -10.77 15.50
N GLN A 87 -18.68 -11.10 15.73
CA GLN A 87 -18.31 -12.35 16.38
C GLN A 87 -16.97 -12.28 17.11
N PRO A 88 -16.81 -13.05 18.20
CA PRO A 88 -15.53 -13.12 18.91
C PRO A 88 -14.49 -13.88 18.08
N PHE A 89 -13.22 -13.49 18.26
CA PHE A 89 -12.06 -14.17 17.70
C PHE A 89 -11.85 -15.54 18.37
N ARG A 90 -11.69 -16.60 17.56
CA ARG A 90 -11.59 -18.01 17.99
C ARG A 90 -10.28 -18.66 17.57
N GLY A 91 -9.58 -18.11 16.58
CA GLY A 91 -8.28 -18.65 16.17
C GLY A 91 -7.83 -18.23 14.77
N MET A 92 -6.90 -19.00 14.22
CA MET A 92 -6.21 -18.69 12.96
C MET A 92 -7.17 -18.54 11.77
N GLU A 93 -8.25 -19.34 11.70
CA GLU A 93 -9.20 -19.22 10.58
C GLU A 93 -9.91 -17.87 10.55
N ASP A 94 -10.18 -17.29 11.73
CA ASP A 94 -10.77 -15.95 11.81
C ASP A 94 -9.76 -14.88 11.37
N LEU A 95 -8.47 -15.07 11.68
CA LEU A 95 -7.40 -14.18 11.20
C LEU A 95 -7.27 -14.25 9.66
N LEU A 96 -7.36 -15.45 9.08
CA LEU A 96 -7.38 -15.64 7.63
C LEU A 96 -8.64 -15.03 6.99
N ALA A 97 -9.80 -15.14 7.64
CA ALA A 97 -11.02 -14.50 7.16
C ALA A 97 -10.90 -12.95 7.17
N ILE A 98 -10.32 -12.38 8.23
CA ILE A 98 -10.00 -10.95 8.32
C ILE A 98 -9.02 -10.54 7.20
N HIS A 99 -7.96 -11.33 6.99
CA HIS A 99 -6.97 -11.09 5.94
C HIS A 99 -7.61 -11.05 4.55
N ARG A 100 -8.40 -12.08 4.20
CA ARG A 100 -9.13 -12.16 2.93
C ARG A 100 -10.09 -10.99 2.76
N ALA A 101 -10.81 -10.59 3.81
CA ALA A 101 -11.72 -9.45 3.77
C ALA A 101 -10.98 -8.12 3.55
N GLN A 102 -9.82 -7.92 4.20
CA GLN A 102 -8.97 -6.75 3.97
C GLN A 102 -8.46 -6.71 2.51
N ARG A 103 -8.02 -7.86 1.99
CA ARG A 103 -7.55 -7.97 0.61
C ARG A 103 -8.65 -7.65 -0.40
N GLN A 104 -9.86 -8.19 -0.19
CA GLN A 104 -11.02 -7.89 -1.02
C GLN A 104 -11.35 -6.39 -1.00
N ALA A 105 -11.36 -5.74 0.18
CA ALA A 105 -11.61 -4.31 0.28
C ALA A 105 -10.56 -3.46 -0.47
N SER A 106 -9.29 -3.87 -0.45
CA SER A 106 -8.21 -3.25 -1.24
C SER A 106 -8.46 -3.40 -2.76
N GLU A 107 -8.89 -4.58 -3.22
CA GLU A 107 -9.19 -4.83 -4.64
C GLU A 107 -10.39 -4.02 -5.15
N GLU A 108 -11.45 -3.94 -4.35
CA GLU A 108 -12.63 -3.12 -4.65
C GLU A 108 -12.26 -1.63 -4.72
N LEU A 109 -11.41 -1.16 -3.80
CA LEU A 109 -10.93 0.22 -3.78
C LEU A 109 -10.12 0.57 -5.06
N VAL A 110 -9.22 -0.32 -5.48
CA VAL A 110 -8.37 -0.10 -6.67
C VAL A 110 -9.17 -0.23 -7.97
N SER A 111 -10.13 -1.14 -8.04
CA SER A 111 -10.96 -1.36 -9.23
C SER A 111 -12.04 -0.30 -9.43
N GLY A 112 -12.48 0.37 -8.36
CA GLY A 112 -13.51 1.42 -8.40
C GLY A 112 -13.13 2.72 -9.12
N ASN A 113 -11.91 2.84 -9.68
CA ASN A 113 -11.34 4.07 -10.25
C ASN A 113 -11.43 5.25 -9.25
N PRO A 114 -10.51 5.37 -8.27
CA PRO A 114 -10.35 6.60 -7.52
C PRO A 114 -10.20 7.75 -8.54
N GLY A 115 -11.12 8.72 -8.49
CA GLY A 115 -11.45 9.58 -9.63
C GLY A 115 -10.24 10.22 -10.34
N GLU A 116 -10.40 10.55 -11.62
CA GLU A 116 -9.33 11.16 -12.43
C GLU A 116 -8.77 12.41 -11.74
N LYS A 117 -7.50 12.35 -11.31
CA LYS A 117 -6.73 13.54 -10.97
C LYS A 117 -6.18 14.17 -12.24
N VAL A 118 -6.30 15.49 -12.33
CA VAL A 118 -5.71 16.30 -13.41
C VAL A 118 -4.17 16.28 -13.33
N ASP A 119 -3.62 16.19 -12.10
CA ASP A 119 -2.20 16.11 -11.80
C ASP A 119 -1.93 15.03 -10.73
N GLY A 120 -0.98 14.11 -11.00
CA GLY A 120 -0.55 13.04 -10.06
C GLY A 120 -1.31 11.71 -10.20
N LEU A 121 -0.92 10.72 -9.40
CA LEU A 121 -1.61 9.43 -9.33
C LEU A 121 -2.82 9.51 -8.38
N PRO A 122 -4.01 8.99 -8.74
CA PRO A 122 -5.07 8.81 -7.77
C PRO A 122 -4.61 7.84 -6.68
N VAL A 123 -5.02 8.08 -5.44
CA VAL A 123 -4.55 7.32 -4.28
C VAL A 123 -5.64 6.37 -3.78
N ALA A 124 -5.25 5.13 -3.50
CA ALA A 124 -6.05 4.16 -2.78
C ALA A 124 -5.47 4.06 -1.36
N ILE A 125 -6.21 4.57 -0.38
CA ILE A 125 -5.81 4.61 1.03
C ILE A 125 -6.32 3.35 1.72
N GLU A 126 -5.45 2.64 2.44
CA GLU A 126 -5.81 1.41 3.16
C GLU A 126 -5.46 1.56 4.64
N ASP A 127 -6.45 1.43 5.52
CA ASP A 127 -6.23 1.27 6.95
C ASP A 127 -5.90 -0.21 7.21
N THR A 128 -4.59 -0.49 7.33
CA THR A 128 -3.97 -1.81 7.44
C THR A 128 -3.97 -2.66 6.15
N ASP A 129 -3.10 -3.67 6.14
CA ASP A 129 -3.00 -4.67 5.07
C ASP A 129 -2.44 -6.01 5.60
N ALA A 130 -1.89 -6.84 4.68
CA ALA A 130 -1.26 -8.11 4.97
C ALA A 130 -0.22 -8.05 6.10
N LEU A 131 0.55 -6.96 6.23
CA LEU A 131 1.56 -6.82 7.28
C LEU A 131 0.94 -6.83 8.67
N THR A 132 -0.22 -6.19 8.85
CA THR A 132 -0.93 -6.22 10.13
C THR A 132 -1.35 -7.64 10.49
N THR A 133 -1.93 -8.37 9.54
CA THR A 133 -2.32 -9.77 9.77
C THR A 133 -1.13 -10.70 9.94
N TRP A 134 0.02 -10.41 9.30
CA TRP A 134 1.28 -11.11 9.51
C TRP A 134 1.73 -10.99 10.96
N ILE A 135 1.81 -9.76 11.47
CA ILE A 135 2.27 -9.49 12.84
C ILE A 135 1.33 -10.14 13.84
N TRP A 136 0.00 -10.10 13.61
CA TRP A 136 -0.96 -10.78 14.48
C TRP A 136 -0.86 -12.30 14.42
N ALA A 137 -0.54 -12.88 13.26
CA ALA A 137 -0.34 -14.32 13.13
C ALA A 137 0.88 -14.77 13.96
N GLU A 138 1.98 -14.02 13.85
CA GLU A 138 3.17 -14.24 14.65
C GLU A 138 2.92 -14.05 16.15
N GLU A 139 2.24 -12.98 16.54
CA GLU A 139 1.98 -12.64 17.94
C GLU A 139 1.10 -13.69 18.63
N LYS A 140 0.02 -14.12 17.98
CA LYS A 140 -0.97 -15.03 18.60
C LYS A 140 -0.65 -16.50 18.42
N PHE A 141 0.09 -16.86 17.37
CA PHE A 141 0.28 -18.27 16.98
C PHE A 141 1.75 -18.66 16.76
N GLY A 142 2.69 -17.72 16.80
CA GLY A 142 4.12 -17.99 16.57
C GLY A 142 4.46 -18.44 15.15
N GLN A 143 3.51 -18.35 14.21
CA GLN A 143 3.69 -18.74 12.83
C GLN A 143 2.80 -17.89 11.92
N VAL A 144 3.26 -17.66 10.69
CA VAL A 144 2.53 -16.88 9.68
C VAL A 144 2.06 -17.84 8.59
N PRO A 145 0.75 -17.97 8.32
CA PRO A 145 0.24 -18.76 7.21
C PRO A 145 0.83 -18.34 5.86
N GLU A 146 1.06 -19.31 4.97
CA GLU A 146 1.60 -19.08 3.64
C GLU A 146 0.77 -18.07 2.83
N GLU A 147 -0.56 -18.12 2.95
CA GLU A 147 -1.47 -17.19 2.28
C GLU A 147 -1.11 -15.72 2.57
N ILE A 148 -0.88 -15.37 3.84
CA ILE A 148 -0.51 -14.02 4.25
C ILE A 148 0.88 -13.65 3.72
N GLN A 149 1.82 -14.60 3.75
CA GLN A 149 3.19 -14.35 3.28
C GLN A 149 3.22 -14.08 1.77
N VAL A 150 2.46 -14.86 1.00
CA VAL A 150 2.33 -14.73 -0.45
C VAL A 150 1.67 -13.41 -0.80
N ASP A 151 0.57 -13.04 -0.12
CA ASP A 151 -0.13 -11.78 -0.36
C ASP A 151 0.78 -10.56 -0.11
N PHE A 152 1.49 -10.56 1.03
CA PHE A 152 2.44 -9.49 1.37
C PHE A 152 3.55 -9.32 0.33
N ALA A 153 4.07 -10.43 -0.21
CA ALA A 153 5.14 -10.39 -1.21
C ALA A 153 4.65 -9.99 -2.61
N GLN A 154 3.43 -10.38 -2.99
CA GLN A 154 2.90 -10.18 -4.35
C GLN A 154 2.19 -8.83 -4.53
N HIS A 155 1.72 -8.22 -3.45
CA HIS A 155 0.93 -6.99 -3.49
C HIS A 155 1.54 -5.86 -2.66
N PRO A 156 2.81 -5.47 -2.88
CA PRO A 156 3.41 -4.38 -2.15
C PRO A 156 2.70 -3.05 -2.47
N PRO A 157 2.43 -2.20 -1.47
CA PRO A 157 1.99 -0.85 -1.72
C PRO A 157 3.14 0.02 -2.22
N MET A 158 2.80 1.20 -2.75
CA MET A 158 3.79 2.18 -3.15
C MET A 158 4.51 2.76 -1.93
N LEU A 159 3.77 2.95 -0.83
CA LEU A 159 4.28 3.56 0.38
C LEU A 159 3.48 3.08 1.60
N TYR A 160 4.21 2.74 2.67
CA TYR A 160 3.64 2.60 4.00
C TYR A 160 3.77 3.90 4.81
N LEU A 161 2.69 4.29 5.47
CA LEU A 161 2.68 5.35 6.49
C LEU A 161 2.61 4.68 7.87
N LEU A 162 3.76 4.59 8.54
CA LEU A 162 3.91 3.90 9.83
C LEU A 162 3.66 4.86 10.99
N CYS A 163 2.51 4.70 11.64
CA CYS A 163 2.10 5.53 12.77
C CYS A 163 2.82 5.11 14.06
N HIS A 164 3.62 6.01 14.64
CA HIS A 164 4.27 5.77 15.93
C HIS A 164 3.26 5.73 17.09
N PRO A 165 3.40 4.86 18.11
CA PRO A 165 2.44 4.72 19.21
C PRO A 165 2.61 5.76 20.35
N GLU A 166 3.14 6.96 20.10
CA GLU A 166 3.40 7.95 21.18
C GLU A 166 2.12 8.59 21.74
N ILE A 167 1.00 8.48 21.02
CA ILE A 167 -0.29 8.99 21.50
C ILE A 167 -0.79 8.14 22.68
N PRO A 168 -1.59 8.73 23.60
CA PRO A 168 -2.14 8.01 24.73
C PRO A 168 -2.94 6.78 24.31
N TRP A 169 -2.85 5.72 25.11
CA TRP A 169 -3.72 4.56 24.94
C TRP A 169 -5.18 4.97 25.07
N GLN A 170 -6.00 4.50 24.16
CA GLN A 170 -7.45 4.61 24.29
C GLN A 170 -8.03 3.20 24.54
N PRO A 171 -8.84 3.00 25.58
CA PRO A 171 -9.47 1.70 25.82
C PRO A 171 -10.42 1.33 24.67
N ASP A 172 -10.37 0.07 24.26
CA ASP A 172 -11.15 -0.48 23.16
C ASP A 172 -11.22 -2.01 23.33
N PRO A 173 -12.38 -2.67 23.14
CA PRO A 173 -12.52 -4.10 23.34
C PRO A 173 -11.62 -4.97 22.46
N LEU A 174 -11.15 -4.45 21.31
CA LEU A 174 -10.32 -5.19 20.36
C LEU A 174 -8.82 -5.04 20.64
N ARG A 175 -8.44 -4.31 21.68
CA ARG A 175 -7.05 -3.95 21.94
C ARG A 175 -6.44 -4.78 23.06
N GLU A 176 -5.27 -5.36 22.81
CA GLU A 176 -4.66 -6.40 23.63
C GLU A 176 -3.32 -5.96 24.25
N ASN A 177 -2.62 -5.00 23.66
CA ASN A 177 -1.22 -4.68 24.02
C ASN A 177 -1.02 -3.23 24.53
N PRO A 178 -1.61 -2.82 25.66
CA PRO A 178 -1.54 -1.43 26.14
C PRO A 178 -0.13 -0.95 26.51
N MET A 179 0.72 -1.87 26.97
CA MET A 179 2.02 -1.53 27.58
C MET A 179 3.23 -1.80 26.67
N ASP A 180 3.05 -2.49 25.55
CA ASP A 180 4.17 -3.00 24.73
C ASP A 180 4.04 -2.62 23.24
N ARG A 181 3.47 -1.44 22.99
CA ARG A 181 3.25 -0.94 21.62
C ARG A 181 4.55 -0.63 20.88
N GLU A 182 5.61 -0.27 21.60
CA GLU A 182 6.92 0.00 21.00
C GLU A 182 7.53 -1.28 20.39
N ARG A 183 7.41 -2.44 21.06
CA ARG A 183 7.84 -3.72 20.47
C ARG A 183 7.09 -4.04 19.18
N LEU A 184 5.78 -3.81 19.15
CA LEU A 184 4.98 -3.99 17.94
C LEU A 184 5.43 -3.00 16.85
N PHE A 185 5.77 -1.76 17.20
CA PHE A 185 6.27 -0.77 16.25
C PHE A 185 7.61 -1.24 15.63
N ASP A 186 8.55 -1.65 16.48
CA ASP A 186 9.84 -2.18 16.05
C ASP A 186 9.67 -3.42 15.17
N ARG A 187 8.65 -4.24 15.43
CA ARG A 187 8.34 -5.40 14.57
C ARG A 187 7.90 -4.98 13.17
N HIS A 188 7.08 -3.94 13.04
CA HIS A 188 6.73 -3.38 11.72
C HIS A 188 7.99 -2.90 10.99
N VAL A 189 8.83 -2.10 11.67
CA VAL A 189 10.08 -1.58 11.10
C VAL A 189 10.97 -2.72 10.60
N ALA A 190 11.19 -3.74 11.43
CA ALA A 190 12.05 -4.87 11.10
C ALA A 190 11.59 -5.62 9.84
N ILE A 191 10.27 -5.84 9.67
CA ILE A 191 9.74 -6.53 8.49
C ILE A 191 9.86 -5.64 7.24
N LEU A 192 9.51 -4.36 7.35
CA LEU A 192 9.61 -3.41 6.23
C LEU A 192 11.05 -3.27 5.72
N GLU A 193 12.02 -3.16 6.64
CA GLU A 193 13.44 -3.07 6.29
C GLU A 193 13.98 -4.37 5.69
N ALA A 194 13.62 -5.53 6.26
CA ALA A 194 14.05 -6.82 5.74
C ALA A 194 13.54 -7.08 4.31
N CYS A 195 12.35 -6.59 3.98
CA CYS A 195 11.72 -6.74 2.68
C CYS A 195 11.98 -5.56 1.73
N GLY A 196 12.65 -4.50 2.19
CA GLY A 196 12.95 -3.32 1.38
C GLY A 196 11.71 -2.50 0.99
N HIS A 197 10.63 -2.58 1.76
CA HIS A 197 9.41 -1.81 1.48
C HIS A 197 9.57 -0.34 1.88
N PRO A 198 9.21 0.62 1.02
CA PRO A 198 9.27 2.03 1.37
C PRO A 198 8.27 2.38 2.47
N TYR A 199 8.74 3.07 3.50
CA TYR A 199 7.89 3.55 4.58
C TYR A 199 8.31 4.92 5.10
N VAL A 200 7.36 5.66 5.68
CA VAL A 200 7.62 6.88 6.45
C VAL A 200 7.00 6.76 7.83
N VAL A 201 7.80 7.03 8.86
CA VAL A 201 7.32 7.09 10.24
C VAL A 201 6.63 8.42 10.49
N LEU A 202 5.38 8.35 10.94
CA LEU A 202 4.58 9.51 11.31
C LEU A 202 4.53 9.66 12.82
N ARG A 203 4.84 10.88 13.28
CA ARG A 203 4.89 11.28 14.69
C ARG A 203 4.08 12.56 14.93
N GLY A 204 3.86 12.87 16.19
CA GLY A 204 3.10 14.04 16.65
C GLY A 204 1.62 13.77 16.81
N ASP A 205 0.86 14.85 16.98
CA ASP A 205 -0.60 14.81 17.08
C ASP A 205 -1.29 14.58 15.73
N ARG A 206 -2.62 14.48 15.76
CA ARG A 206 -3.47 14.25 14.57
C ARG A 206 -3.17 15.24 13.43
N SER A 207 -3.04 16.53 13.75
CA SER A 207 -2.82 17.58 12.75
C SER A 207 -1.42 17.52 12.15
N GLN A 208 -0.41 17.24 12.99
CA GLN A 208 0.98 17.09 12.56
C GLN A 208 1.15 15.89 11.63
N ARG A 209 0.53 14.75 11.99
CA ARG A 209 0.56 13.53 11.17
C ARG A 209 -0.11 13.73 9.82
N LEU A 210 -1.28 14.37 9.78
CA LEU A 210 -1.97 14.67 8.53
C LEU A 210 -1.13 15.59 7.64
N ALA A 211 -0.58 16.67 8.21
CA ALA A 211 0.25 17.60 7.46
C ALA A 211 1.49 16.92 6.87
N GLU A 212 2.16 16.07 7.66
CA GLU A 212 3.33 15.32 7.22
C GLU A 212 2.98 14.26 6.16
N ALA A 213 1.90 13.50 6.36
CA ALA A 213 1.41 12.54 5.38
C ALA A 213 1.13 13.22 4.03
N LEU A 214 0.39 14.33 4.02
CA LEU A 214 0.11 15.09 2.79
C LEU A 214 1.38 15.65 2.14
N ARG A 215 2.37 16.08 2.94
CA ARG A 215 3.67 16.53 2.42
C ARG A 215 4.42 15.40 1.74
N VAL A 216 4.44 14.22 2.36
CA VAL A 216 5.08 13.02 1.81
C VAL A 216 4.39 12.58 0.54
N LEU A 217 3.06 12.45 0.53
CA LEU A 217 2.29 12.04 -0.65
C LEU A 217 2.58 12.95 -1.85
N ARG A 218 2.58 14.26 -1.66
CA ARG A 218 2.95 15.21 -2.73
C ARG A 218 4.37 15.01 -3.26
N ALA A 219 5.33 14.72 -2.38
CA ALA A 219 6.71 14.44 -2.79
C ALA A 219 6.86 13.14 -3.60
N TRP A 220 5.91 12.21 -3.43
CA TRP A 220 5.80 10.95 -4.18
C TRP A 220 4.98 11.09 -5.48
N GLY A 221 4.52 12.30 -5.83
CA GLY A 221 3.71 12.53 -7.04
C GLY A 221 2.26 12.08 -6.91
N ILE A 222 1.75 12.03 -5.67
CA ILE A 222 0.38 11.65 -5.30
C ILE A 222 -0.44 12.90 -4.96
#